data_AF-A0A966F393-F1
#
_entry.id   AF-A0A966F393-F1
#
_cell.length_a   1.000
_cell.length_b   1.000
_cell.length_c   1.000
_cell.angle_alpha   90.00
_cell.angle_beta   90.00
_cell.angle_gamma   90.00
#
_symmetry.space_group_name_H-M   'P 1'
#
loop_
_entity.id
_entity.type
_entity.pdbx_description
1 polymer ?
#
loop_
_entity_poly.entity_id
_entity_poly.type
_entity_poly.pdbx_seq_one_letter_code
_entity_poly.pdbx_strand_id
1 'polypeptide(L)'
;MTNETWLGRWDEIIAGGDAAAIEEFWLQQLSEGVADGTVFAEALRHLRGAARKTLVPTLLELAADEAESEGAHTARRLFLGEMLRLGVGSAEAHRRALEEVVRRIWAGRPSLERILAHFRLSVAKKPLDTLDEIENWLEHDIGGVFLMSGKGPGRVVEVNPQIGVLRIDLEREKKVPVPIGAAAKHLTPLPEGHFLRRRLEEREVLAAEVKADPHRGIELVMRAVEGPLQVTEIRGLLMGLVSDSEWTSWWNKARKHPHLIAAGSGTRVQYRLASARSLEDEIQGEFDRADSSARVDLARRLGGRSRALDVVMAGALIQSVNDENLPADRAWEATDLAERLGFAGDRLDAARRTLLARRGVRALLEAAGDVAQREGVLAFARSIEVADTFADLALDWLNHESHPRVIGKLVEALIAAGRSDRLSALLDNAFLSPRRWAGLFVWALEIGPDHPAASLVADRLGGPLLVRLIELAERREFVPLRARLKEILSARGLAGRLVQD
;
A
#
# COMPACT_ATOMS: atom_id res chain seq x y z
N MET A 1 -24.26 -34.01 -4.84
CA MET A 1 -22.99 -34.37 -4.19
C MET A 1 -21.91 -33.43 -4.71
N THR A 2 -20.94 -33.00 -3.92
CA THR A 2 -19.86 -32.13 -4.42
C THR A 2 -18.95 -32.92 -5.37
N ASN A 3 -18.40 -32.30 -6.44
CA ASN A 3 -17.61 -33.00 -7.47
C ASN A 3 -16.44 -33.85 -6.90
N GLU A 4 -15.81 -33.41 -5.80
CA GLU A 4 -14.75 -34.17 -5.12
C GLU A 4 -15.25 -35.47 -4.46
N THR A 5 -16.53 -35.55 -4.09
CA THR A 5 -17.08 -36.70 -3.36
C THR A 5 -17.43 -37.88 -4.26
N TRP A 6 -17.71 -37.68 -5.56
CA TRP A 6 -18.01 -38.80 -6.46
C TRP A 6 -16.76 -39.39 -7.11
N LEU A 7 -15.71 -38.59 -7.39
CA LEU A 7 -14.42 -39.12 -7.87
C LEU A 7 -13.78 -40.09 -6.87
N GLY A 8 -13.87 -39.82 -5.57
CA GLY A 8 -13.41 -40.75 -4.54
C GLY A 8 -14.16 -42.09 -4.58
N ARG A 9 -15.50 -42.03 -4.72
CA ARG A 9 -16.33 -43.24 -4.86
C ARG A 9 -16.08 -43.98 -6.19
N TRP A 10 -15.78 -43.24 -7.25
CA TRP A 10 -15.39 -43.79 -8.55
C TRP A 10 -14.09 -44.61 -8.44
N ASP A 11 -13.09 -44.11 -7.71
CA ASP A 11 -11.83 -44.82 -7.49
C ASP A 11 -12.03 -46.13 -6.71
N GLU A 12 -12.93 -46.13 -5.71
CA GLU A 12 -13.31 -47.34 -4.98
C GLU A 12 -13.97 -48.38 -5.90
N ILE A 13 -14.89 -47.94 -6.78
CA ILE A 13 -15.59 -48.81 -7.73
C ILE A 13 -14.62 -49.36 -8.79
N ILE A 14 -13.65 -48.56 -9.26
CA ILE A 14 -12.61 -49.04 -10.17
C ILE A 14 -11.73 -50.11 -9.51
N ALA A 15 -11.37 -49.93 -8.23
CA ALA A 15 -10.51 -50.85 -7.50
C ALA A 15 -11.20 -52.19 -7.18
N GLY A 16 -12.48 -52.16 -6.80
CA GLY A 16 -13.19 -53.35 -6.30
C GLY A 16 -14.34 -53.89 -7.18
N GLY A 17 -14.93 -53.09 -8.07
CA GLY A 17 -16.10 -53.46 -8.87
C GLY A 17 -15.75 -54.26 -10.12
N ASP A 18 -16.73 -54.95 -10.73
CA ASP A 18 -16.58 -55.52 -12.07
C ASP A 18 -16.91 -54.49 -13.16
N ALA A 19 -16.94 -54.89 -14.44
CA ALA A 19 -17.27 -53.96 -15.53
C ALA A 19 -18.72 -53.41 -15.43
N ALA A 20 -19.66 -54.23 -14.96
CA ALA A 20 -21.07 -53.85 -14.85
C ALA A 20 -21.27 -52.79 -13.76
N ALA A 21 -20.62 -52.94 -12.61
CA ALA A 21 -20.68 -51.93 -11.54
C ALA A 21 -20.08 -50.58 -11.96
N ILE A 22 -19.03 -50.59 -12.79
CA ILE A 22 -18.42 -49.38 -13.34
C ILE A 22 -19.38 -48.70 -14.32
N GLU A 23 -19.96 -49.45 -15.25
CA GLU A 23 -20.93 -48.93 -16.22
C GLU A 23 -22.19 -48.40 -15.54
N GLU A 24 -22.76 -49.12 -14.58
CA GLU A 24 -23.96 -48.70 -13.84
C GLU A 24 -23.72 -47.39 -13.10
N PHE A 25 -22.60 -47.27 -12.39
CA PHE A 25 -22.27 -46.04 -11.68
C PHE A 25 -22.01 -44.89 -12.65
N TRP A 26 -21.34 -45.15 -13.78
CA TRP A 26 -21.13 -44.13 -14.82
C TRP A 26 -22.46 -43.62 -15.39
N LEU A 27 -23.37 -44.53 -15.75
CA LEU A 27 -24.71 -44.17 -16.25
C LEU A 27 -25.51 -43.40 -15.22
N GLN A 28 -25.40 -43.75 -13.94
CA GLN A 28 -26.01 -42.97 -12.87
C GLN A 28 -25.47 -41.53 -12.87
N GLN A 29 -24.15 -41.34 -12.95
CA GLN A 29 -23.58 -39.99 -12.99
C GLN A 29 -23.96 -39.23 -14.26
N LEU A 30 -24.01 -39.88 -15.43
CA LEU A 30 -24.52 -39.26 -16.65
C LEU A 30 -25.97 -38.78 -16.47
N SER A 31 -26.83 -39.58 -15.83
CA SER A 31 -28.23 -39.21 -15.57
C SER A 31 -28.42 -38.05 -14.59
N GLU A 32 -27.39 -37.74 -13.79
CA GLU A 32 -27.37 -36.58 -12.89
C GLU A 32 -26.98 -35.28 -13.63
N GLY A 33 -26.49 -35.38 -14.87
CA GLY A 33 -26.17 -34.28 -15.77
C GLY A 33 -24.68 -34.22 -16.15
N VAL A 34 -24.39 -33.80 -17.39
CA VAL A 34 -23.02 -33.78 -17.93
C VAL A 34 -22.46 -32.39 -18.21
N ALA A 35 -23.08 -31.35 -17.64
CA ALA A 35 -22.68 -29.97 -17.88
C ALA A 35 -21.18 -29.69 -17.59
N ASP A 36 -20.64 -30.29 -16.53
CA ASP A 36 -19.21 -30.24 -16.19
C ASP A 36 -18.48 -31.50 -16.69
N GLY A 37 -18.14 -31.51 -17.98
CA GLY A 37 -17.41 -32.62 -18.60
C GLY A 37 -15.98 -32.83 -18.08
N THR A 38 -15.42 -31.90 -17.29
CA THR A 38 -14.03 -32.01 -16.80
C THR A 38 -13.88 -33.14 -15.79
N VAL A 39 -14.88 -33.34 -14.94
CA VAL A 39 -14.89 -34.40 -13.91
C VAL A 39 -15.05 -35.78 -14.55
N PHE A 40 -15.86 -35.89 -15.60
CA PHE A 40 -15.98 -37.12 -16.39
C PHE A 40 -14.66 -37.45 -17.13
N ALA A 41 -14.01 -36.45 -17.73
CA ALA A 41 -12.71 -36.64 -18.36
C ALA A 41 -11.63 -37.08 -17.35
N GLU A 42 -11.69 -36.58 -16.12
CA GLU A 42 -10.85 -37.02 -15.01
C GLU A 42 -11.12 -38.47 -14.59
N ALA A 43 -12.38 -38.81 -14.39
CA ALA A 43 -12.81 -40.18 -14.08
C ALA A 43 -12.33 -41.19 -15.14
N LEU A 44 -12.41 -40.86 -16.43
CA LEU A 44 -11.87 -41.70 -17.51
C LEU A 44 -10.34 -41.82 -17.48
N ARG A 45 -9.62 -40.77 -17.04
CA ARG A 45 -8.17 -40.84 -16.81
C ARG A 45 -7.84 -41.83 -15.68
N HIS A 46 -8.58 -41.82 -14.59
CA HIS A 46 -8.40 -42.75 -13.46
C HIS A 46 -8.65 -44.20 -13.90
N LEU A 47 -9.76 -44.45 -14.61
CA LEU A 47 -10.10 -45.77 -15.16
C LEU A 47 -9.01 -46.33 -16.07
N ARG A 48 -8.41 -45.48 -16.91
CA ARG A 48 -7.29 -45.85 -17.79
C ARG A 48 -6.01 -46.16 -17.00
N GLY A 49 -5.78 -45.46 -15.89
CA GLY A 49 -4.66 -45.68 -14.98
C GLY A 49 -4.74 -47.03 -14.27
N ALA A 50 -5.95 -47.48 -13.91
CA ALA A 50 -6.22 -48.74 -13.24
C ALA A 50 -6.26 -49.98 -14.18
N ALA A 51 -5.61 -49.91 -15.34
CA ALA A 51 -5.54 -50.97 -16.35
C ALA A 51 -6.88 -51.44 -16.97
N ARG A 52 -8.03 -50.80 -16.68
CA ARG A 52 -9.35 -51.09 -17.27
C ARG A 52 -9.61 -50.34 -18.58
N LYS A 53 -8.63 -50.33 -19.48
CA LYS A 53 -8.60 -49.47 -20.67
C LYS A 53 -9.67 -49.81 -21.72
N THR A 54 -10.20 -51.03 -21.70
CA THR A 54 -11.17 -51.53 -22.68
C THR A 54 -12.57 -50.91 -22.52
N LEU A 55 -12.92 -50.42 -21.33
CA LEU A 55 -14.22 -49.79 -21.06
C LEU A 55 -14.24 -48.30 -21.46
N VAL A 56 -13.07 -47.65 -21.50
CA VAL A 56 -12.95 -46.20 -21.77
C VAL A 56 -13.63 -45.76 -23.06
N PRO A 57 -13.48 -46.46 -24.22
CA PRO A 57 -14.16 -46.06 -25.46
C PRO A 57 -15.68 -45.99 -25.32
N THR A 58 -16.29 -47.04 -24.76
CA THR A 58 -17.75 -47.13 -24.60
C THR A 58 -18.29 -46.06 -23.66
N LEU A 59 -17.65 -45.87 -22.51
CA LEU A 59 -18.07 -44.84 -21.55
C LEU A 59 -17.93 -43.42 -22.11
N LEU A 60 -16.90 -43.19 -22.93
CA LEU A 60 -16.67 -41.90 -23.59
C LEU A 60 -17.68 -41.63 -24.71
N GLU A 61 -18.07 -42.65 -25.49
CA GLU A 61 -19.17 -42.57 -26.47
C GLU A 61 -20.49 -42.23 -25.78
N LEU A 62 -20.85 -42.95 -24.72
CA LEU A 62 -22.06 -42.68 -23.92
C LEU A 62 -22.09 -41.24 -23.37
N ALA A 63 -20.95 -40.75 -22.88
CA ALA A 63 -20.88 -39.39 -22.36
C ALA A 63 -20.98 -38.32 -23.45
N ALA A 64 -20.43 -38.59 -24.65
CA ALA A 64 -20.55 -37.69 -25.79
C ALA A 64 -22.00 -37.61 -26.31
N ASP A 65 -22.71 -38.75 -26.33
CA ASP A 65 -24.11 -38.86 -26.74
C ASP A 65 -25.05 -38.19 -25.72
N GLU A 66 -24.82 -38.39 -24.43
CA GLU A 66 -25.59 -37.70 -23.39
C GLU A 66 -25.36 -36.18 -23.45
N ALA A 67 -24.11 -35.74 -23.66
CA ALA A 67 -23.81 -34.32 -23.81
C ALA A 67 -24.43 -33.71 -25.08
N GLU A 68 -24.67 -34.51 -26.12
CA GLU A 68 -25.49 -34.09 -27.27
C GLU A 68 -26.96 -33.92 -26.88
N SER A 69 -27.53 -34.95 -26.24
CA SER A 69 -28.93 -34.99 -25.80
C SER A 69 -29.30 -33.81 -24.90
N GLU A 70 -28.44 -33.51 -23.92
CA GLU A 70 -28.63 -32.39 -22.98
C GLU A 70 -28.31 -31.03 -23.58
N GLY A 71 -27.71 -30.96 -24.77
CA GLY A 71 -27.19 -29.72 -25.34
C GLY A 71 -25.98 -29.15 -24.57
N ALA A 72 -25.27 -30.00 -23.81
CA ALA A 72 -24.07 -29.64 -23.05
C ALA A 72 -22.84 -29.49 -23.98
N HIS A 73 -22.86 -28.47 -24.83
CA HIS A 73 -21.90 -28.28 -25.92
C HIS A 73 -20.42 -28.25 -25.45
N THR A 74 -20.13 -27.60 -24.32
CA THR A 74 -18.75 -27.55 -23.77
C THR A 74 -18.25 -28.92 -23.34
N ALA A 75 -19.08 -29.72 -22.68
CA ALA A 75 -18.75 -31.09 -22.30
C ALA A 75 -18.58 -31.98 -23.55
N ARG A 76 -19.48 -31.83 -24.53
CA ARG A 76 -19.39 -32.54 -25.81
C ARG A 76 -18.10 -32.23 -26.58
N ARG A 77 -17.65 -30.96 -26.59
CA ARG A 77 -16.35 -30.55 -27.17
C ARG A 77 -15.19 -31.31 -26.53
N LEU A 78 -15.19 -31.42 -25.20
CA LEU A 78 -14.16 -32.15 -24.45
C LEU A 78 -14.17 -33.63 -24.80
N PHE A 79 -15.34 -34.27 -24.78
CA PHE A 79 -15.46 -35.70 -25.06
C PHE A 79 -15.04 -36.05 -26.48
N LEU A 80 -15.52 -35.31 -27.49
CA LEU A 80 -15.12 -35.49 -28.89
C LEU A 80 -13.61 -35.30 -29.09
N GLY A 81 -13.01 -34.32 -28.39
CA GLY A 81 -11.56 -34.11 -28.42
C GLY A 81 -10.78 -35.32 -27.86
N GLU A 82 -11.25 -35.87 -26.74
CA GLU A 82 -10.69 -37.08 -26.14
C GLU A 82 -10.88 -38.31 -27.04
N MET A 83 -12.02 -38.46 -27.71
CA MET A 83 -12.25 -39.55 -28.67
C MET A 83 -11.25 -39.50 -29.82
N LEU A 84 -11.01 -38.30 -30.39
CA LEU A 84 -10.01 -38.08 -31.42
C LEU A 84 -8.58 -38.39 -30.92
N ARG A 85 -8.25 -38.00 -29.68
CA ARG A 85 -6.95 -38.27 -29.06
C ARG A 85 -6.68 -39.76 -28.85
N LEU A 86 -7.74 -40.52 -28.52
CA LEU A 86 -7.67 -41.95 -28.24
C LEU A 86 -7.90 -42.83 -29.48
N GLY A 87 -8.31 -42.24 -30.61
CA GLY A 87 -8.65 -43.00 -31.81
C GLY A 87 -9.92 -43.84 -31.65
N VAL A 88 -10.85 -43.39 -30.81
CA VAL A 88 -12.16 -44.03 -30.61
C VAL A 88 -13.09 -43.61 -31.76
N GLY A 89 -13.90 -44.55 -32.26
CA GLY A 89 -14.92 -44.32 -33.29
C GLY A 89 -14.41 -43.74 -34.61
N SER A 90 -15.31 -43.06 -35.35
CA SER A 90 -14.99 -42.47 -36.65
C SER A 90 -14.41 -41.07 -36.51
N ALA A 91 -13.11 -40.92 -36.79
CA ALA A 91 -12.43 -39.63 -36.76
C ALA A 91 -13.08 -38.58 -37.69
N GLU A 92 -13.63 -38.99 -38.84
CA GLU A 92 -14.35 -38.09 -39.74
C GLU A 92 -15.65 -37.59 -39.13
N ALA A 93 -16.43 -38.48 -38.49
CA ALA A 93 -17.66 -38.10 -37.81
C ALA A 93 -17.37 -37.15 -36.63
N HIS A 94 -16.36 -37.47 -35.81
CA HIS A 94 -15.98 -36.64 -34.67
C HIS A 94 -15.50 -35.25 -35.09
N ARG A 95 -14.72 -35.12 -36.17
CA ARG A 95 -14.32 -33.80 -36.69
C ARG A 95 -15.51 -32.97 -37.16
N ARG A 96 -16.51 -33.58 -37.80
CA ARG A 96 -17.74 -32.88 -38.19
C ARG A 96 -18.58 -32.44 -36.99
N ALA A 97 -18.75 -33.35 -36.02
CA ALA A 97 -19.48 -33.05 -34.79
C ALA A 97 -18.79 -31.93 -33.99
N LEU A 98 -17.46 -31.94 -33.94
CA LEU A 98 -16.66 -30.92 -33.28
C LEU A 98 -16.83 -29.54 -33.94
N GLU A 99 -16.87 -29.47 -35.27
CA GLU A 99 -17.13 -28.23 -36.00
C GLU A 99 -18.53 -27.67 -35.69
N GLU A 100 -19.55 -28.53 -35.61
CA GLU A 100 -20.91 -28.11 -35.21
C GLU A 100 -20.95 -27.62 -33.76
N VAL A 101 -20.27 -28.32 -32.84
CA VAL A 101 -20.17 -27.90 -31.44
C VAL A 101 -19.48 -26.53 -31.32
N VAL A 102 -18.41 -26.29 -32.07
CA VAL A 102 -17.75 -24.96 -32.12
C VAL A 102 -18.73 -23.90 -32.61
N ARG A 103 -19.54 -24.18 -33.65
CA ARG A 103 -20.58 -23.22 -34.10
C ARG A 103 -21.58 -22.89 -33.00
N ARG A 104 -21.95 -23.87 -32.17
CA ARG A 104 -22.90 -23.66 -31.05
C ARG A 104 -22.28 -22.88 -29.91
N ILE A 105 -21.08 -23.23 -29.46
CA ILE A 105 -20.38 -22.57 -28.36
C ILE A 105 -20.09 -21.10 -28.70
N TRP A 106 -19.63 -20.85 -29.93
CA TRP A 106 -19.21 -19.53 -30.38
C TRP A 106 -20.28 -18.81 -31.22
N ALA A 107 -21.54 -19.20 -31.07
CA ALA A 107 -22.65 -18.60 -31.80
C ALA A 107 -22.69 -17.06 -31.58
N GLY A 108 -22.90 -16.32 -32.67
CA GLY A 108 -22.96 -14.85 -32.64
C GLY A 108 -21.61 -14.14 -32.76
N ARG A 109 -20.49 -14.88 -32.81
CA ARG A 109 -19.16 -14.29 -33.07
C ARG A 109 -19.03 -13.80 -34.52
N PRO A 110 -18.68 -12.52 -34.76
CA PRO A 110 -18.61 -11.95 -36.12
C PRO A 110 -17.73 -12.71 -37.11
N SER A 111 -16.61 -13.30 -36.66
CA SER A 111 -15.68 -14.00 -37.55
C SER A 111 -15.88 -15.52 -37.62
N LEU A 112 -16.88 -16.08 -36.94
CA LEU A 112 -17.06 -17.54 -36.79
C LEU A 112 -16.93 -18.30 -38.11
N GLU A 113 -17.84 -18.04 -39.06
CA GLU A 113 -17.88 -18.77 -40.33
C GLU A 113 -16.60 -18.57 -41.16
N ARG A 114 -15.99 -17.38 -41.08
CA ARG A 114 -14.73 -17.08 -41.77
C ARG A 114 -13.56 -17.87 -41.18
N ILE A 115 -13.48 -18.00 -39.87
CA ILE A 115 -12.44 -18.77 -39.17
C ILE A 115 -12.62 -20.26 -39.47
N LEU A 116 -13.84 -20.79 -39.35
CA LEU A 116 -14.13 -22.19 -39.68
C LEU A 116 -13.79 -22.54 -41.13
N ALA A 117 -14.15 -21.67 -42.08
CA ALA A 117 -13.82 -21.86 -43.49
C ALA A 117 -12.31 -21.82 -43.77
N HIS A 118 -11.54 -21.03 -43.02
CA HIS A 118 -10.09 -20.94 -43.18
C HIS A 118 -9.38 -22.22 -42.69
N PHE A 119 -9.71 -22.68 -41.49
CA PHE A 119 -9.03 -23.80 -40.84
C PHE A 119 -9.54 -25.18 -41.27
N ARG A 120 -10.78 -25.26 -41.78
CA ARG A 120 -11.40 -26.49 -42.34
C ARG A 120 -11.27 -27.69 -41.40
N LEU A 121 -11.72 -27.53 -40.16
CA LEU A 121 -11.59 -28.50 -39.06
C LEU A 121 -12.02 -29.92 -39.45
N SER A 122 -13.15 -30.05 -40.17
CA SER A 122 -13.70 -31.33 -40.66
C SER A 122 -12.71 -32.21 -41.45
N VAL A 123 -11.71 -31.60 -42.12
CA VAL A 123 -10.71 -32.32 -42.94
C VAL A 123 -9.27 -32.11 -42.45
N ALA A 124 -9.09 -31.47 -41.30
CA ALA A 124 -7.77 -31.17 -40.77
C ALA A 124 -6.98 -32.45 -40.43
N LYS A 125 -5.68 -32.45 -40.77
CA LYS A 125 -4.76 -33.55 -40.43
C LYS A 125 -4.51 -33.65 -38.92
N LYS A 126 -4.47 -32.50 -38.25
CA LYS A 126 -4.28 -32.36 -36.81
C LYS A 126 -5.47 -31.63 -36.19
N PRO A 127 -6.62 -32.30 -36.03
CA PRO A 127 -7.87 -31.63 -35.70
C PRO A 127 -7.86 -30.94 -34.32
N LEU A 128 -7.12 -31.46 -33.34
CA LEU A 128 -7.03 -30.83 -32.02
C LEU A 128 -6.20 -29.55 -32.06
N ASP A 129 -5.01 -29.58 -32.65
CA ASP A 129 -4.19 -28.37 -32.88
C ASP A 129 -5.00 -27.31 -33.66
N THR A 130 -5.75 -27.73 -34.69
CA THR A 130 -6.61 -26.84 -35.48
C THR A 130 -7.79 -26.29 -34.66
N LEU A 131 -8.37 -27.08 -33.76
CA LEU A 131 -9.41 -26.62 -32.84
C LEU A 131 -8.87 -25.54 -31.91
N ASP A 132 -7.70 -25.75 -31.31
CA ASP A 132 -7.06 -24.79 -30.41
C ASP A 132 -6.76 -23.47 -31.13
N GLU A 133 -6.32 -23.54 -32.40
CA GLU A 133 -6.15 -22.35 -33.23
C GLU A 133 -7.48 -21.61 -33.47
N ILE A 134 -8.54 -22.34 -33.85
CA ILE A 134 -9.87 -21.77 -34.06
C ILE A 134 -10.37 -21.06 -32.80
N GLU A 135 -10.32 -21.72 -31.65
CA GLU A 135 -10.80 -21.17 -30.37
C GLU A 135 -10.00 -19.93 -29.98
N ASN A 136 -8.67 -19.93 -30.13
CA ASN A 136 -7.84 -18.75 -29.87
C ASN A 136 -8.23 -17.55 -30.74
N TRP A 137 -8.59 -17.76 -32.02
CA TRP A 137 -9.11 -16.68 -32.86
C TRP A 137 -10.46 -16.15 -32.39
N LEU A 138 -11.37 -17.03 -31.96
CA LEU A 138 -12.71 -16.67 -31.54
C LEU A 138 -12.75 -16.00 -30.15
N GLU A 139 -11.82 -16.37 -29.27
CA GLU A 139 -11.57 -15.67 -28.01
C GLU A 139 -11.17 -14.21 -28.23
N HIS A 140 -10.42 -13.93 -29.32
CA HIS A 140 -9.91 -12.61 -29.69
C HIS A 140 -10.68 -11.98 -30.86
N ASP A 141 -11.96 -12.31 -31.03
CA ASP A 141 -12.74 -11.89 -32.18
C ASP A 141 -13.06 -10.38 -32.19
N ILE A 142 -13.50 -9.88 -33.35
CA ILE A 142 -13.99 -8.54 -33.60
C ILE A 142 -15.02 -8.14 -32.54
N GLY A 143 -14.86 -6.92 -32.01
CA GLY A 143 -15.67 -6.38 -30.94
C GLY A 143 -15.14 -6.69 -29.54
N GLY A 144 -14.27 -7.70 -29.39
CA GLY A 144 -13.61 -7.99 -28.13
C GLY A 144 -12.77 -6.79 -27.65
N VAL A 145 -12.84 -6.51 -26.34
CA VAL A 145 -12.10 -5.42 -25.70
C VAL A 145 -11.05 -6.00 -24.77
N PHE A 146 -9.81 -5.54 -24.93
CA PHE A 146 -8.65 -6.08 -24.24
C PHE A 146 -7.77 -4.97 -23.71
N LEU A 147 -7.06 -5.24 -22.61
CA LEU A 147 -5.94 -4.45 -22.14
C LEU A 147 -4.68 -4.95 -22.86
N MET A 148 -4.03 -4.07 -23.62
CA MET A 148 -2.75 -4.36 -24.24
C MET A 148 -1.60 -3.86 -23.35
N SER A 149 -0.70 -4.77 -22.98
CA SER A 149 0.45 -4.46 -22.13
C SER A 149 1.26 -3.28 -22.68
N GLY A 150 1.41 -2.22 -21.86
CA GLY A 150 2.14 -1.00 -22.21
C GLY A 150 1.42 -0.03 -23.16
N LYS A 151 0.28 -0.40 -23.74
CA LYS A 151 -0.49 0.46 -24.67
C LYS A 151 -1.89 0.84 -24.19
N GLY A 152 -2.46 0.12 -23.23
CA GLY A 152 -3.78 0.43 -22.65
C GLY A 152 -4.94 -0.35 -23.30
N PRO A 153 -6.20 0.00 -22.98
CA PRO A 153 -7.37 -0.69 -23.50
C PRO A 153 -7.57 -0.44 -25.00
N GLY A 154 -8.05 -1.46 -25.71
CA GLY A 154 -8.41 -1.36 -27.12
C GLY A 154 -9.43 -2.41 -27.55
N ARG A 155 -10.06 -2.15 -28.70
CA ARG A 155 -11.07 -3.03 -29.29
C ARG A 155 -10.55 -3.67 -30.57
N VAL A 156 -10.77 -4.97 -30.72
CA VAL A 156 -10.48 -5.67 -31.98
C VAL A 156 -11.45 -5.19 -33.05
N VAL A 157 -10.92 -4.63 -34.14
CA VAL A 157 -11.71 -4.11 -35.27
C VAL A 157 -11.58 -4.97 -36.52
N GLU A 158 -10.52 -5.77 -36.60
CA GLU A 158 -10.28 -6.66 -37.73
C GLU A 158 -9.58 -7.93 -37.27
N VAL A 159 -9.97 -9.03 -37.90
CA VAL A 159 -9.38 -10.36 -37.75
C VAL A 159 -8.98 -10.83 -39.15
N ASN A 160 -7.72 -11.21 -39.35
CA ASN A 160 -7.24 -11.72 -40.63
C ASN A 160 -6.44 -13.03 -40.47
N PRO A 161 -7.09 -14.20 -40.62
CA PRO A 161 -6.43 -15.49 -40.43
C PRO A 161 -5.42 -15.82 -41.53
N GLN A 162 -5.57 -15.27 -42.75
CA GLN A 162 -4.61 -15.50 -43.84
C GLN A 162 -3.22 -14.90 -43.55
N ILE A 163 -3.20 -13.75 -42.87
CA ILE A 163 -1.95 -13.06 -42.49
C ILE A 163 -1.51 -13.46 -41.07
N GLY A 164 -2.41 -14.01 -40.26
CA GLY A 164 -2.11 -14.35 -38.86
C GLY A 164 -2.15 -13.15 -37.91
N VAL A 165 -2.88 -12.09 -38.25
CA VAL A 165 -2.86 -10.80 -37.54
C VAL A 165 -4.27 -10.30 -37.19
N LEU A 166 -4.42 -9.80 -35.96
CA LEU A 166 -5.53 -8.99 -35.47
C LEU A 166 -5.20 -7.51 -35.62
N ARG A 167 -6.20 -6.65 -35.84
CA ARG A 167 -6.03 -5.19 -35.69
C ARG A 167 -6.87 -4.67 -34.55
N ILE A 168 -6.22 -3.89 -33.69
CA ILE A 168 -6.83 -3.33 -32.48
C ILE A 168 -6.83 -1.81 -32.58
N ASP A 169 -7.99 -1.21 -32.31
CA ASP A 169 -8.12 0.22 -32.11
C ASP A 169 -7.93 0.53 -30.62
N LEU A 170 -6.78 1.11 -30.29
CA LEU A 170 -6.48 1.63 -28.96
C LEU A 170 -7.00 3.06 -28.82
N GLU A 171 -6.89 3.61 -27.62
CA GLU A 171 -7.27 5.00 -27.34
C GLU A 171 -6.43 6.02 -28.12
N ARG A 172 -5.12 5.75 -28.29
CA ARG A 172 -4.16 6.70 -28.90
C ARG A 172 -3.76 6.33 -30.34
N GLU A 173 -3.87 5.06 -30.70
CA GLU A 173 -3.36 4.52 -31.96
C GLU A 173 -4.43 3.61 -32.56
N LYS A 174 -4.69 3.76 -33.86
CA LYS A 174 -5.71 2.98 -34.58
C LYS A 174 -5.06 1.88 -35.40
N LYS A 175 -5.77 0.77 -35.57
CA LYS A 175 -5.38 -0.37 -36.42
C LYS A 175 -4.00 -0.96 -36.08
N VAL A 176 -3.67 -1.06 -34.79
CA VAL A 176 -2.41 -1.66 -34.34
C VAL A 176 -2.40 -3.15 -34.66
N PRO A 177 -1.42 -3.64 -35.44
CA PRO A 177 -1.34 -5.06 -35.78
C PRO A 177 -0.80 -5.87 -34.61
N VAL A 178 -1.48 -6.97 -34.27
CA VAL A 178 -1.07 -7.94 -33.25
C VAL A 178 -1.10 -9.34 -33.85
N PRO A 179 0.04 -10.06 -33.92
CA PRO A 179 0.04 -11.46 -34.35
C PRO A 179 -0.79 -12.32 -33.40
N ILE A 180 -1.64 -13.20 -33.93
CA ILE A 180 -2.55 -14.03 -33.10
C ILE A 180 -1.80 -14.92 -32.11
N GLY A 181 -0.64 -15.45 -32.50
CA GLY A 181 0.20 -16.27 -31.60
C GLY A 181 0.81 -15.50 -30.43
N ALA A 182 0.75 -14.16 -30.47
CA ALA A 182 1.21 -13.28 -29.39
C ALA A 182 0.04 -12.68 -28.59
N ALA A 183 -1.21 -12.90 -29.03
CA ALA A 183 -2.41 -12.31 -28.44
C ALA A 183 -2.56 -12.68 -26.96
N ALA A 184 -2.59 -13.97 -26.62
CA ALA A 184 -2.73 -14.46 -25.24
C ALA A 184 -1.65 -13.94 -24.27
N LYS A 185 -0.47 -13.59 -24.77
CA LYS A 185 0.64 -13.05 -23.96
C LYS A 185 0.51 -11.55 -23.69
N HIS A 186 -0.07 -10.81 -24.63
CA HIS A 186 -0.06 -9.34 -24.61
C HIS A 186 -1.43 -8.71 -24.41
N LEU A 187 -2.50 -9.50 -24.53
CA LEU A 187 -3.88 -9.05 -24.42
C LEU A 187 -4.52 -9.74 -23.22
N THR A 188 -5.07 -8.94 -22.31
CA THR A 188 -5.89 -9.43 -21.22
C THR A 188 -7.34 -9.01 -21.47
N PRO A 189 -8.32 -9.94 -21.48
CA PRO A 189 -9.72 -9.59 -21.76
C PRO A 189 -10.27 -8.62 -20.71
N LEU A 190 -11.02 -7.62 -21.17
CA LEU A 190 -11.71 -6.66 -20.31
C LEU A 190 -13.22 -6.94 -20.33
N PRO A 191 -13.80 -7.48 -19.24
CA PRO A 191 -15.23 -7.80 -19.20
C PRO A 191 -16.08 -6.52 -19.21
N GLU A 192 -17.37 -6.71 -19.49
CA GLU A 192 -18.36 -5.62 -19.41
C GLU A 192 -18.38 -5.00 -18.01
N GLY A 193 -18.56 -3.67 -17.96
CA GLY A 193 -18.51 -2.91 -16.71
C GLY A 193 -17.11 -2.67 -16.15
N HIS A 194 -16.06 -3.32 -16.66
CA HIS A 194 -14.69 -3.05 -16.22
C HIS A 194 -14.30 -1.59 -16.49
N PHE A 195 -13.67 -0.91 -15.52
CA PHE A 195 -13.34 0.52 -15.60
C PHE A 195 -12.61 0.91 -16.89
N LEU A 196 -11.57 0.15 -17.27
CA LEU A 196 -10.79 0.42 -18.48
C LEU A 196 -11.59 0.20 -19.79
N ARG A 197 -12.57 -0.72 -19.78
CA ARG A 197 -13.48 -0.89 -20.91
C ARG A 197 -14.46 0.26 -21.01
N ARG A 198 -15.08 0.66 -19.89
CA ARG A 198 -15.94 1.86 -19.84
C ARG A 198 -15.19 3.12 -20.26
N ARG A 199 -13.90 3.25 -19.92
CA ARG A 199 -13.07 4.38 -20.38
C ARG A 199 -12.93 4.43 -21.91
N LEU A 200 -12.86 3.26 -22.55
CA LEU A 200 -12.78 3.15 -24.01
C LEU A 200 -14.14 3.36 -24.69
N GLU A 201 -15.23 2.84 -24.10
CA GLU A 201 -16.55 2.75 -24.75
C GLU A 201 -17.52 3.88 -24.36
N GLU A 202 -17.45 4.37 -23.12
CA GLU A 202 -18.42 5.27 -22.47
C GLU A 202 -17.71 6.44 -21.77
N ARG A 203 -16.69 7.00 -22.43
CA ARG A 203 -15.75 7.94 -21.79
C ARG A 203 -16.44 9.15 -21.16
N GLU A 204 -17.40 9.76 -21.84
CA GLU A 204 -18.11 10.95 -21.38
C GLU A 204 -18.99 10.66 -20.17
N VAL A 205 -19.67 9.51 -20.18
CA VAL A 205 -20.53 9.05 -19.07
C VAL A 205 -19.68 8.76 -17.84
N LEU A 206 -18.60 8.00 -18.02
CA LEU A 206 -17.65 7.69 -16.94
C LEU A 206 -16.99 8.96 -16.38
N ALA A 207 -16.64 9.93 -17.23
CA ALA A 207 -16.09 11.20 -16.78
C ALA A 207 -17.08 11.99 -15.92
N ALA A 208 -18.36 12.02 -16.29
CA ALA A 208 -19.40 12.67 -15.49
C ALA A 208 -19.58 11.99 -14.12
N GLU A 209 -19.63 10.66 -14.08
CA GLU A 209 -19.73 9.87 -12.83
C GLU A 209 -18.54 10.12 -11.89
N VAL A 210 -17.32 10.02 -12.42
CA VAL A 210 -16.08 10.21 -11.66
C VAL A 210 -15.98 11.63 -11.10
N LYS A 211 -16.43 12.65 -11.86
CA LYS A 211 -16.42 14.04 -11.41
C LYS A 211 -17.49 14.32 -10.36
N ALA A 212 -18.68 13.74 -10.52
CA ALA A 212 -19.79 13.92 -9.59
C ALA A 212 -19.49 13.29 -8.22
N ASP A 213 -18.90 12.10 -8.22
CA ASP A 213 -18.52 11.38 -7.00
C ASP A 213 -17.05 10.93 -7.05
N PRO A 214 -16.12 11.74 -6.50
CA PRO A 214 -14.71 11.36 -6.40
C PRO A 214 -14.44 10.11 -5.56
N HIS A 215 -15.30 9.79 -4.58
CA HIS A 215 -15.17 8.59 -3.76
C HIS A 215 -15.50 7.35 -4.59
N ARG A 216 -16.61 7.37 -5.32
CA ARG A 216 -16.95 6.29 -6.24
C ARG A 216 -15.92 6.14 -7.36
N GLY A 217 -15.42 7.27 -7.87
CA GLY A 217 -14.39 7.27 -8.91
C GLY A 217 -13.10 6.58 -8.49
N ILE A 218 -12.58 6.86 -7.29
CA ILE A 218 -11.37 6.19 -6.80
C ILE A 218 -11.62 4.71 -6.52
N GLU A 219 -12.80 4.34 -6.01
CA GLU A 219 -13.18 2.95 -5.79
C GLU A 219 -13.18 2.13 -7.09
N LEU A 220 -13.76 2.67 -8.17
CA LEU A 220 -13.75 2.03 -9.48
C LEU A 220 -12.34 1.78 -10.01
N VAL A 221 -11.43 2.74 -9.83
CA VAL A 221 -10.02 2.61 -10.23
C VAL A 221 -9.32 1.53 -9.40
N MET A 222 -9.50 1.54 -8.08
CA MET A 222 -8.87 0.59 -7.16
C MET A 222 -9.36 -0.85 -7.36
N ARG A 223 -10.61 -1.05 -7.79
CA ARG A 223 -11.14 -2.38 -8.10
C ARG A 223 -10.71 -2.89 -9.47
N ALA A 224 -10.30 -2.00 -10.38
CA ALA A 224 -9.94 -2.35 -11.75
C ALA A 224 -8.47 -2.74 -11.92
N VAL A 225 -7.64 -2.50 -10.90
CA VAL A 225 -6.22 -2.85 -10.92
C VAL A 225 -5.90 -3.64 -9.67
N GLU A 226 -5.18 -4.74 -9.84
CA GLU A 226 -4.72 -5.54 -8.71
C GLU A 226 -3.55 -4.86 -8.01
N GLY A 227 -3.63 -4.77 -6.68
CA GLY A 227 -2.55 -4.26 -5.84
C GLY A 227 -2.58 -2.76 -5.55
N PRO A 228 -1.63 -2.27 -4.73
CA PRO A 228 -1.60 -0.88 -4.30
C PRO A 228 -1.02 0.05 -5.38
N LEU A 229 -1.60 1.25 -5.53
CA LEU A 229 -1.27 2.23 -6.57
C LEU A 229 -0.69 3.52 -6.01
N GLN A 230 0.29 4.10 -6.70
CA GLN A 230 0.81 5.44 -6.44
C GLN A 230 -0.11 6.52 -7.04
N VAL A 231 -0.03 7.74 -6.52
CA VAL A 231 -0.82 8.88 -7.00
C VAL A 231 -0.60 9.14 -8.51
N THR A 232 0.62 8.92 -9.01
CA THR A 232 0.96 9.06 -10.43
C THR A 232 0.26 8.02 -11.30
N GLU A 233 0.18 6.77 -10.83
CA GLU A 233 -0.51 5.67 -11.50
C GLU A 233 -2.03 5.92 -11.52
N ILE A 234 -2.60 6.34 -10.39
CA ILE A 234 -4.01 6.74 -10.28
C ILE A 234 -4.32 7.87 -11.26
N ARG A 235 -3.48 8.91 -11.30
CA ARG A 235 -3.63 10.04 -12.23
C ARG A 235 -3.55 9.57 -13.69
N GLY A 236 -2.66 8.63 -14.00
CA GLY A 236 -2.54 8.03 -15.33
C GLY A 236 -3.80 7.27 -15.77
N LEU A 237 -4.43 6.53 -14.85
CA LEU A 237 -5.68 5.79 -15.11
C LEU A 237 -6.87 6.72 -15.32
N LEU A 238 -6.90 7.86 -14.62
CA LEU A 238 -7.95 8.88 -14.71
C LEU A 238 -7.69 9.95 -15.79
N MET A 239 -6.59 9.83 -16.52
CA MET A 239 -6.21 10.78 -17.56
C MET A 239 -7.33 10.89 -18.60
N GLY A 240 -7.79 12.13 -18.82
CA GLY A 240 -8.84 12.40 -19.79
C GLY A 240 -10.27 12.15 -19.29
N LEU A 241 -10.44 11.69 -18.04
CA LEU A 241 -11.71 11.70 -17.29
C LEU A 241 -11.75 12.89 -16.33
N VAL A 242 -10.64 13.14 -15.62
CA VAL A 242 -10.40 14.33 -14.80
C VAL A 242 -9.35 15.19 -15.50
N SER A 243 -9.61 16.50 -15.64
CA SER A 243 -8.64 17.40 -16.27
C SER A 243 -7.48 17.74 -15.31
N ASP A 244 -6.37 18.20 -15.87
CA ASP A 244 -5.21 18.59 -15.05
C ASP A 244 -5.50 19.77 -14.11
N SER A 245 -6.40 20.68 -14.48
CA SER A 245 -6.81 21.80 -13.63
C SER A 245 -7.70 21.36 -12.47
N GLU A 246 -8.50 20.31 -12.65
CA GLU A 246 -9.43 19.79 -11.63
C GLU A 246 -8.76 18.77 -10.69
N TRP A 247 -7.64 18.17 -11.11
CA TRP A 247 -6.96 17.07 -10.43
C TRP A 247 -6.75 17.30 -8.94
N THR A 248 -6.16 18.44 -8.54
CA THR A 248 -5.84 18.73 -7.14
C THR A 248 -7.09 18.79 -6.26
N SER A 249 -8.18 19.38 -6.78
CA SER A 249 -9.46 19.47 -6.06
C SER A 249 -10.12 18.10 -5.96
N TRP A 250 -10.14 17.35 -7.07
CA TRP A 250 -10.69 16.00 -7.14
C TRP A 250 -9.97 15.04 -6.19
N TRP A 251 -8.62 15.01 -6.23
CA TRP A 251 -7.80 14.13 -5.40
C TRP A 251 -7.96 14.41 -3.91
N ASN A 252 -8.07 15.68 -3.51
CA ASN A 252 -8.30 16.05 -2.12
C ASN A 252 -9.64 15.58 -1.56
N LYS A 253 -10.64 15.38 -2.42
CA LYS A 253 -11.92 14.75 -2.07
C LYS A 253 -11.76 13.23 -2.08
N ALA A 254 -11.29 12.66 -3.19
CA ALA A 254 -11.13 11.21 -3.37
C ALA A 254 -10.31 10.54 -2.27
N ARG A 255 -9.19 11.14 -1.84
CA ARG A 255 -8.31 10.55 -0.81
C ARG A 255 -8.92 10.47 0.59
N LYS A 256 -10.06 11.14 0.81
CA LYS A 256 -10.83 11.06 2.07
C LYS A 256 -11.82 9.89 2.07
N HIS A 257 -11.82 9.07 1.02
CA HIS A 257 -12.64 7.87 0.96
C HIS A 257 -12.38 6.99 2.19
N PRO A 258 -13.44 6.58 2.95
CA PRO A 258 -13.29 5.87 4.21
C PRO A 258 -12.41 4.63 4.12
N HIS A 259 -12.61 3.80 3.10
CA HIS A 259 -11.87 2.55 2.92
C HIS A 259 -10.53 2.70 2.18
N LEU A 260 -10.03 3.92 1.93
CA LEU A 260 -8.76 4.12 1.24
C LEU A 260 -7.61 4.14 2.26
N ILE A 261 -6.71 3.17 2.16
CA ILE A 261 -5.53 3.04 3.02
C ILE A 261 -4.31 3.56 2.26
N ALA A 262 -3.52 4.39 2.93
CA ALA A 262 -2.24 4.88 2.42
C ALA A 262 -1.08 4.22 3.19
N ALA A 263 -0.19 3.54 2.49
CA ALA A 263 1.01 2.91 3.03
C ALA A 263 2.27 3.58 2.46
N GLY A 264 3.37 3.60 3.24
CA GLY A 264 4.62 4.25 2.85
C GLY A 264 4.77 5.73 3.27
N SER A 265 5.85 6.37 2.81
CA SER A 265 6.23 7.75 3.14
C SER A 265 6.75 8.52 1.92
N GLY A 266 6.57 9.84 1.93
CA GLY A 266 7.03 10.75 0.89
C GLY A 266 6.42 10.45 -0.49
N THR A 267 7.27 10.33 -1.51
CA THR A 267 6.85 10.03 -2.89
C THR A 267 6.51 8.56 -3.13
N ARG A 268 6.80 7.67 -2.17
CA ARG A 268 6.55 6.22 -2.25
C ARG A 268 5.23 5.80 -1.60
N VAL A 269 4.34 6.76 -1.33
CA VAL A 269 3.03 6.45 -0.75
C VAL A 269 2.18 5.72 -1.78
N GLN A 270 1.73 4.52 -1.42
CA GLN A 270 0.83 3.70 -2.22
C GLN A 270 -0.55 3.64 -1.55
N TYR A 271 -1.59 3.56 -2.36
CA TYR A 271 -2.98 3.57 -1.95
C TYR A 271 -3.64 2.25 -2.35
N ARG A 272 -4.48 1.72 -1.47
CA ARG A 272 -5.30 0.54 -1.76
C ARG A 272 -6.67 0.68 -1.12
N LEU A 273 -7.66 -0.03 -1.64
CA LEU A 273 -8.93 -0.21 -0.96
C LEU A 273 -8.76 -1.26 0.15
N ALA A 274 -9.32 -1.01 1.33
CA ALA A 274 -9.50 -2.04 2.34
C ALA A 274 -10.43 -3.13 1.81
N SER A 275 -10.18 -4.39 2.19
CA SER A 275 -11.11 -5.49 1.93
C SER A 275 -12.41 -5.29 2.73
N ALA A 276 -13.43 -6.10 2.50
CA ALA A 276 -14.72 -6.00 3.21
C ALA A 276 -14.63 -6.25 4.74
N ARG A 277 -13.46 -6.60 5.28
CA ARG A 277 -13.18 -6.55 6.73
C ARG A 277 -13.17 -5.10 7.19
N SER A 278 -13.45 -4.84 8.46
CA SER A 278 -13.47 -3.46 8.94
C SER A 278 -12.08 -2.84 8.69
N LEU A 279 -12.04 -1.61 8.17
CA LEU A 279 -10.81 -0.85 7.99
C LEU A 279 -9.97 -0.85 9.29
N GLU A 280 -10.66 -0.81 10.42
CA GLU A 280 -10.07 -0.85 11.75
C GLU A 280 -9.36 -2.19 12.00
N ASP A 281 -9.93 -3.33 11.59
CA ASP A 281 -9.33 -4.65 11.76
C ASP A 281 -8.05 -4.81 10.93
N GLU A 282 -8.03 -4.24 9.72
CA GLU A 282 -6.84 -4.25 8.87
C GLU A 282 -5.73 -3.36 9.42
N ILE A 283 -6.07 -2.13 9.82
CA ILE A 283 -5.09 -1.21 10.43
C ILE A 283 -4.57 -1.80 11.74
N GLN A 284 -5.45 -2.37 12.55
CA GLN A 284 -5.10 -3.07 13.77
C GLN A 284 -4.14 -4.23 13.47
N GLY A 285 -4.45 -5.06 12.48
CA GLY A 285 -3.59 -6.16 12.07
C GLY A 285 -2.23 -5.72 11.49
N GLU A 286 -2.15 -4.59 10.79
CA GLU A 286 -0.87 -4.00 10.36
C GLU A 286 -0.08 -3.49 11.56
N PHE A 287 -0.74 -2.79 12.48
CA PHE A 287 -0.15 -2.24 13.69
C PHE A 287 0.38 -3.33 14.64
N ASP A 288 -0.36 -4.43 14.79
CA ASP A 288 0.01 -5.57 15.63
C ASP A 288 1.28 -6.27 15.12
N ARG A 289 1.44 -6.39 13.79
CA ARG A 289 2.61 -7.02 13.16
C ARG A 289 3.83 -6.11 13.07
N ALA A 290 3.62 -4.79 13.11
CA ALA A 290 4.70 -3.82 13.01
C ALA A 290 5.63 -3.88 14.24
N ASP A 291 6.91 -3.62 14.02
CA ASP A 291 7.88 -3.43 15.10
C ASP A 291 7.60 -2.12 15.88
N SER A 292 8.23 -1.96 17.04
CA SER A 292 8.02 -0.81 17.93
C SER A 292 8.28 0.55 17.25
N SER A 293 9.24 0.62 16.31
CA SER A 293 9.55 1.86 15.61
C SER A 293 8.49 2.18 14.55
N ALA A 294 8.12 1.17 13.76
CA ALA A 294 7.06 1.28 12.76
C ALA A 294 5.69 1.59 13.38
N ARG A 295 5.42 1.11 14.60
CA ARG A 295 4.21 1.47 15.37
C ARG A 295 4.13 2.97 15.68
N VAL A 296 5.24 3.62 16.03
CA VAL A 296 5.30 5.09 16.22
C VAL A 296 4.92 5.81 14.92
N ASP A 297 5.46 5.37 13.78
CA ASP A 297 5.15 5.97 12.47
C ASP A 297 3.71 5.70 12.00
N LEU A 298 3.15 4.54 12.32
CA LEU A 298 1.75 4.21 12.04
C LEU A 298 0.80 5.05 12.90
N ALA A 299 1.04 5.15 14.21
CA ALA A 299 0.24 5.96 15.11
C ALA A 299 0.26 7.45 14.74
N ARG A 300 1.42 7.99 14.36
CA ARG A 300 1.56 9.38 13.88
C ARG A 300 0.70 9.65 12.63
N ARG A 301 0.56 8.66 11.73
CA ARG A 301 -0.16 8.79 10.45
C ARG A 301 -1.66 8.49 10.55
N LEU A 302 -2.04 7.53 11.38
CA LEU A 302 -3.38 6.95 11.42
C LEU A 302 -4.17 7.31 12.68
N GLY A 303 -3.51 7.88 13.69
CA GLY A 303 -4.13 8.35 14.92
C GLY A 303 -5.22 9.40 14.68
N GLY A 304 -6.27 9.37 15.50
CA GLY A 304 -7.41 10.28 15.42
C GLY A 304 -8.48 9.87 14.41
N ARG A 305 -8.35 8.70 13.76
CA ARG A 305 -9.35 8.17 12.81
C ARG A 305 -10.53 7.51 13.51
N SER A 306 -10.29 6.83 14.62
CA SER A 306 -11.31 6.13 15.39
C SER A 306 -10.90 6.05 16.85
N ARG A 307 -11.84 6.33 17.75
CA ARG A 307 -11.61 6.24 19.19
C ARG A 307 -11.23 4.82 19.64
N ALA A 308 -11.78 3.80 19.00
CA ALA A 308 -11.45 2.41 19.32
C ALA A 308 -10.00 2.10 18.97
N LEU A 309 -9.57 2.49 17.77
CA LEU A 309 -8.21 2.30 17.29
C LEU A 309 -7.19 3.11 18.11
N ASP A 310 -7.53 4.35 18.46
CA ASP A 310 -6.67 5.24 19.25
C ASP A 310 -6.34 4.62 20.62
N VAL A 311 -7.33 4.00 21.28
CA VAL A 311 -7.13 3.30 22.56
C VAL A 311 -6.16 2.14 22.42
N VAL A 312 -6.26 1.36 21.34
CA VAL A 312 -5.38 0.20 21.13
C VAL A 312 -3.97 0.64 20.77
N MET A 313 -3.83 1.59 19.82
CA MET A 313 -2.53 2.15 19.44
C MET A 313 -1.82 2.77 20.64
N ALA A 314 -2.53 3.57 21.44
CA ALA A 314 -2.00 4.17 22.65
C ALA A 314 -1.45 3.12 23.64
N GLY A 315 -2.23 2.08 23.94
CA GLY A 315 -1.81 1.03 24.86
C GLY A 315 -0.55 0.30 24.39
N ALA A 316 -0.47 0.01 23.10
CA ALA A 316 0.68 -0.66 22.49
C ALA A 316 1.93 0.24 22.40
N LEU A 317 1.78 1.55 22.14
CA LEU A 317 2.89 2.51 22.20
C LEU A 317 3.53 2.53 23.59
N ILE A 318 2.70 2.51 24.64
CA ILE A 318 3.19 2.47 26.03
C ILE A 318 3.90 1.16 26.35
N GLN A 319 3.48 0.04 25.77
CA GLN A 319 4.21 -1.22 25.88
C GLN A 319 5.57 -1.14 25.17
N SER A 320 5.62 -0.55 23.98
CA SER A 320 6.85 -0.37 23.19
C SER A 320 7.92 0.50 23.88
N VAL A 321 7.57 1.33 24.86
CA VAL A 321 8.55 2.05 25.70
C VAL A 321 9.53 1.11 26.41
N ASN A 322 9.10 -0.14 26.68
CA ASN A 322 9.94 -1.14 27.32
C ASN A 322 10.88 -1.88 26.36
N ASP A 323 10.77 -1.65 25.05
CA ASP A 323 11.63 -2.27 24.03
C ASP A 323 13.02 -1.64 24.04
N GLU A 324 14.04 -2.47 24.29
CA GLU A 324 15.43 -2.01 24.35
C GLU A 324 15.97 -1.58 22.98
N ASN A 325 15.42 -2.11 21.90
CA ASN A 325 15.82 -1.81 20.53
C ASN A 325 15.18 -0.53 19.98
N LEU A 326 14.17 0.02 20.66
CA LEU A 326 13.56 1.29 20.26
C LEU A 326 14.50 2.45 20.59
N PRO A 327 14.86 3.30 19.61
CA PRO A 327 15.68 4.49 19.85
C PRO A 327 15.06 5.43 20.90
N ALA A 328 15.90 6.11 21.67
CA ALA A 328 15.48 6.88 22.84
C ALA A 328 14.54 8.07 22.48
N ASP A 329 14.78 8.72 21.35
CA ASP A 329 13.91 9.76 20.79
C ASP A 329 12.52 9.20 20.44
N ARG A 330 12.48 8.03 19.79
CA ARG A 330 11.23 7.34 19.43
C ARG A 330 10.49 6.81 20.65
N ALA A 331 11.20 6.37 21.68
CA ALA A 331 10.60 5.93 22.94
C ALA A 331 9.91 7.10 23.67
N TRP A 332 10.54 8.28 23.70
CA TRP A 332 9.89 9.48 24.24
C TRP A 332 8.69 9.89 23.40
N GLU A 333 8.86 9.94 22.07
CA GLU A 333 7.78 10.25 21.14
C GLU A 333 6.58 9.31 21.28
N ALA A 334 6.80 8.01 21.53
CA ALA A 334 5.74 7.06 21.78
C ALA A 334 4.85 7.47 22.97
N THR A 335 5.45 8.02 24.04
CA THR A 335 4.68 8.52 25.19
C THR A 335 3.85 9.77 24.84
N ASP A 336 4.42 10.69 24.06
CA ASP A 336 3.73 11.91 23.63
C ASP A 336 2.59 11.60 22.64
N LEU A 337 2.80 10.64 21.73
CA LEU A 337 1.75 10.17 20.82
C LEU A 337 0.65 9.44 21.59
N ALA A 338 0.99 8.56 22.54
CA ALA A 338 0.00 7.89 23.37
C ALA A 338 -0.86 8.91 24.15
N GLU A 339 -0.25 9.97 24.68
CA GLU A 339 -0.96 11.07 25.34
C GLU A 339 -1.94 11.77 24.41
N ARG A 340 -1.52 12.09 23.18
CA ARG A 340 -2.41 12.69 22.15
C ARG A 340 -3.56 11.79 21.74
N LEU A 341 -3.37 10.47 21.78
CA LEU A 341 -4.39 9.46 21.50
C LEU A 341 -5.31 9.19 22.71
N GLY A 342 -5.15 9.95 23.80
CA GLY A 342 -6.01 9.89 24.98
C GLY A 342 -5.53 8.97 26.11
N PHE A 343 -4.29 8.48 26.04
CA PHE A 343 -3.67 7.77 27.16
C PHE A 343 -3.19 8.77 28.22
N ALA A 344 -3.77 8.76 29.41
CA ALA A 344 -3.43 9.75 30.44
C ALA A 344 -3.40 9.13 31.85
N GLY A 345 -2.91 9.93 32.80
CA GLY A 345 -2.87 9.60 34.23
C GLY A 345 -1.67 8.73 34.63
N ASP A 346 -1.78 8.10 35.80
CA ASP A 346 -0.68 7.42 36.49
C ASP A 346 0.09 6.40 35.64
N ARG A 347 -0.59 5.76 34.68
CA ARG A 347 0.04 4.78 33.78
C ARG A 347 1.01 5.43 32.78
N LEU A 348 0.68 6.62 32.29
CA LEU A 348 1.58 7.38 31.40
C LEU A 348 2.81 7.85 32.18
N ASP A 349 2.58 8.38 33.38
CA ASP A 349 3.65 8.84 34.27
C ASP A 349 4.57 7.69 34.69
N ALA A 350 4.01 6.52 35.00
CA ALA A 350 4.79 5.32 35.29
C ALA A 350 5.67 4.88 34.10
N ALA A 351 5.15 4.97 32.88
CA ALA A 351 5.92 4.65 31.67
C ALA A 351 7.06 5.65 31.46
N ARG A 352 6.79 6.96 31.58
CA ARG A 352 7.83 8.01 31.48
C ARG A 352 8.89 7.89 32.59
N ARG A 353 8.50 7.57 33.84
CA ARG A 353 9.45 7.29 34.94
C ARG A 353 10.33 6.09 34.64
N THR A 354 9.74 5.00 34.12
CA THR A 354 10.48 3.80 33.73
C THR A 354 11.48 4.11 32.62
N LEU A 355 11.06 4.90 31.63
CA LEU A 355 11.92 5.32 30.53
C LEU A 355 13.12 6.15 31.03
N LEU A 356 12.87 7.15 31.88
CA LEU A 356 13.93 7.95 32.49
C LEU A 356 14.88 7.10 33.35
N ALA A 357 14.35 6.18 34.16
CA ALA A 357 15.16 5.31 35.01
C ALA A 357 16.07 4.36 34.20
N ARG A 358 15.59 3.86 33.06
CA ARG A 358 16.34 2.93 32.21
C ARG A 358 17.36 3.61 31.30
N ARG A 359 16.99 4.74 30.70
CA ARG A 359 17.81 5.41 29.66
C ARG A 359 18.60 6.58 30.23
N GLY A 360 18.17 7.15 31.34
CA GLY A 360 18.72 8.38 31.91
C GLY A 360 18.20 9.64 31.20
N VAL A 361 18.01 10.71 31.97
CA VAL A 361 17.49 11.99 31.44
C VAL A 361 18.42 12.57 30.37
N ARG A 362 19.74 12.53 30.61
CA ARG A 362 20.73 13.07 29.69
C ARG A 362 20.70 12.39 28.31
N ALA A 363 20.67 11.07 28.27
CA ALA A 363 20.66 10.34 26.99
C ALA A 363 19.38 10.64 26.18
N LEU A 364 18.24 10.82 26.85
CA LEU A 364 16.99 11.22 26.19
C LEU A 364 17.07 12.64 25.63
N LEU A 365 17.69 13.58 26.35
CA LEU A 365 17.91 14.94 25.85
C LEU A 365 18.87 14.99 24.66
N GLU A 366 19.91 14.15 24.67
CA GLU A 366 20.87 14.03 23.56
C GLU A 366 20.24 13.39 22.32
N ALA A 367 19.33 12.44 22.49
CA ALA A 367 18.64 11.78 21.39
C ALA A 367 17.49 12.60 20.81
N ALA A 368 16.84 13.45 21.61
CA ALA A 368 15.63 14.19 21.24
C ALA A 368 15.81 14.97 19.92
N GLY A 369 14.96 14.68 18.95
CA GLY A 369 15.09 15.18 17.58
C GLY A 369 14.69 16.65 17.39
N ASP A 370 13.96 17.23 18.36
CA ASP A 370 13.48 18.60 18.28
C ASP A 370 13.41 19.32 19.64
N VAL A 371 12.99 20.58 19.62
CA VAL A 371 12.87 21.44 20.81
C VAL A 371 11.71 21.00 21.71
N ALA A 372 10.60 20.53 21.13
CA ALA A 372 9.41 20.15 21.89
C ALA A 372 9.66 18.89 22.71
N GLN A 373 10.35 17.89 22.14
CA GLN A 373 10.76 16.68 22.86
C GLN A 373 11.66 17.00 24.06
N ARG A 374 12.70 17.83 23.86
CA ARG A 374 13.59 18.24 24.96
C ARG A 374 12.84 18.94 26.08
N GLU A 375 11.91 19.83 25.74
CA GLU A 375 11.06 20.50 26.74
C GLU A 375 10.16 19.52 27.49
N GLY A 376 9.60 18.52 26.80
CA GLY A 376 8.81 17.46 27.41
C GLY A 376 9.62 16.65 28.42
N VAL A 377 10.82 16.20 28.02
CA VAL A 377 11.75 15.46 28.89
C VAL A 377 12.11 16.29 30.13
N LEU A 378 12.51 17.55 29.95
CA LEU A 378 12.88 18.43 31.06
C LEU A 378 11.71 18.74 32.00
N ALA A 379 10.53 19.00 31.46
CA ALA A 379 9.34 19.29 32.25
C ALA A 379 8.96 18.08 33.11
N PHE A 380 9.03 16.87 32.55
CA PHE A 380 8.75 15.65 33.29
C PHE A 380 9.85 15.29 34.29
N ALA A 381 11.13 15.44 33.93
CA ALA A 381 12.24 15.26 34.88
C ALA A 381 12.08 16.20 36.09
N ARG A 382 11.72 17.46 35.85
CA ARG A 382 11.48 18.44 36.92
C ARG A 382 10.34 18.04 37.86
N SER A 383 9.31 17.34 37.36
CA SER A 383 8.15 16.96 38.18
C SER A 383 8.42 15.74 39.07
N ILE A 384 9.45 14.95 38.78
CA ILE A 384 9.75 13.71 39.51
C ILE A 384 11.05 13.77 40.33
N GLU A 385 12.00 14.62 39.95
CA GLU A 385 13.30 14.73 40.60
C GLU A 385 13.24 15.64 41.84
N VAL A 386 14.14 15.39 42.79
CA VAL A 386 14.38 16.34 43.88
C VAL A 386 14.96 17.63 43.29
N ALA A 387 14.55 18.78 43.84
CA ALA A 387 14.90 20.10 43.30
C ALA A 387 16.41 20.30 43.08
N ASP A 388 17.26 19.80 43.97
CA ASP A 388 18.72 19.86 43.83
C ASP A 388 19.26 18.98 42.70
N THR A 389 18.77 17.76 42.56
CA THR A 389 19.15 16.84 41.48
C THR A 389 18.76 17.41 40.12
N PHE A 390 17.57 18.00 40.01
CA PHE A 390 17.17 18.68 38.79
C PHE A 390 18.02 19.93 38.51
N ALA A 391 18.38 20.70 39.54
CA ALA A 391 19.24 21.86 39.37
C ALA A 391 20.64 21.48 38.86
N ASP A 392 21.22 20.39 39.37
CA ASP A 392 22.49 19.86 38.87
C ASP A 392 22.39 19.43 37.40
N LEU A 393 21.33 18.69 37.04
CA LEU A 393 21.05 18.32 35.66
C LEU A 393 20.88 19.55 34.75
N ALA A 394 20.14 20.56 35.21
CA ALA A 394 19.88 21.77 34.44
C ALA A 394 21.17 22.55 34.18
N LEU A 395 22.02 22.71 35.20
CA LEU A 395 23.33 23.35 35.06
C LEU A 395 24.25 22.56 34.11
N ASP A 396 24.25 21.23 34.20
CA ASP A 396 25.00 20.36 33.28
C ASP A 396 24.46 20.51 31.84
N TRP A 397 23.15 20.44 31.63
CA TRP A 397 22.56 20.51 30.29
C TRP A 397 22.75 21.87 29.61
N LEU A 398 22.80 22.97 30.37
CA LEU A 398 23.12 24.30 29.84
C LEU A 398 24.51 24.37 29.16
N ASN A 399 25.41 23.41 29.40
CA ASN A 399 26.66 23.25 28.63
C ASN A 399 26.42 22.93 27.16
N HIS A 400 25.37 22.18 26.88
CA HIS A 400 25.12 21.53 25.60
C HIS A 400 24.01 22.23 24.81
N GLU A 401 23.11 22.90 25.52
CA GLU A 401 21.95 23.54 24.93
C GLU A 401 22.29 24.81 24.14
N SER A 402 21.69 24.94 22.96
CA SER A 402 21.87 26.09 22.06
C SER A 402 20.57 26.83 21.74
N HIS A 403 19.43 26.18 21.97
CA HIS A 403 18.13 26.72 21.63
C HIS A 403 17.61 27.66 22.73
N PRO A 404 17.32 28.94 22.43
CA PRO A 404 17.04 29.96 23.44
C PRO A 404 15.84 29.64 24.31
N ARG A 405 14.80 29.02 23.73
CA ARG A 405 13.58 28.64 24.46
C ARG A 405 13.85 27.61 25.57
N VAL A 406 14.74 26.65 25.31
CA VAL A 406 15.10 25.61 26.29
C VAL A 406 16.00 26.19 27.37
N ILE A 407 16.98 27.01 26.97
CA ILE A 407 17.87 27.74 27.89
C ILE A 407 17.04 28.60 28.85
N GLY A 408 16.11 29.40 28.34
CA GLY A 408 15.24 30.25 29.15
C GLY A 408 14.47 29.46 30.22
N LYS A 409 13.82 28.36 29.82
CA LYS A 409 13.10 27.49 30.76
C LYS A 409 13.99 26.88 31.85
N LEU A 410 15.21 26.48 31.51
CA LEU A 410 16.17 25.94 32.48
C LEU A 410 16.64 27.00 33.47
N VAL A 411 16.96 28.20 32.97
CA VAL A 411 17.35 29.34 33.78
C VAL A 411 16.22 29.74 34.73
N GLU A 412 14.99 29.88 34.22
CA GLU A 412 13.82 30.18 35.05
C GLU A 412 13.60 29.11 36.12
N ALA A 413 13.77 27.83 35.78
CA ALA A 413 13.66 26.74 36.73
C ALA A 413 14.74 26.81 37.83
N LEU A 414 15.99 27.17 37.48
CA LEU A 414 17.09 27.35 38.43
C LEU A 414 16.86 28.55 39.36
N ILE A 415 16.35 29.67 38.83
CA ILE A 415 16.00 30.85 39.63
C ILE A 415 14.85 30.52 40.59
N ALA A 416 13.81 29.87 40.09
CA ALA A 416 12.67 29.44 40.92
C ALA A 416 13.08 28.44 42.02
N ALA A 417 14.12 27.64 41.78
CA ALA A 417 14.71 26.74 42.77
C ALA A 417 15.68 27.45 43.75
N GLY A 418 15.87 28.76 43.64
CA GLY A 418 16.79 29.52 44.49
C GLY A 418 18.26 29.17 44.23
N ARG A 419 18.63 28.84 42.99
CA ARG A 419 20.01 28.49 42.59
C ARG A 419 20.69 29.59 41.77
N SER A 420 20.28 30.84 41.98
CA SER A 420 20.80 32.02 41.29
C SER A 420 22.32 32.19 41.41
N ASP A 421 22.91 31.85 42.57
CA ASP A 421 24.36 31.95 42.77
C ASP A 421 25.14 30.99 41.86
N ARG A 422 24.65 29.74 41.74
CA ARG A 422 25.25 28.73 40.86
C ARG A 422 25.08 29.09 39.39
N LEU A 423 23.92 29.63 39.02
CA LEU A 423 23.67 30.17 37.69
C LEU A 423 24.58 31.37 37.39
N SER A 424 24.80 32.28 38.35
CA SER A 424 25.70 33.42 38.18
C SER A 424 27.13 32.97 37.92
N ALA A 425 27.63 31.99 38.68
CA ALA A 425 28.95 31.39 38.44
C ALA A 425 29.05 30.71 37.07
N LEU A 426 27.97 30.07 36.58
CA LEU A 426 27.92 29.51 35.24
C LEU A 426 28.00 30.60 34.16
N LEU A 427 27.26 31.69 34.36
CA LEU A 427 27.29 32.86 33.48
C LEU A 427 28.68 33.52 33.46
N ASP A 428 29.36 33.62 34.61
CA ASP A 428 30.76 34.08 34.65
C ASP A 428 31.65 33.24 33.75
N ASN A 429 31.54 31.91 33.84
CA ASN A 429 32.28 31.00 32.97
C ASN A 429 31.89 31.16 31.49
N ALA A 430 30.61 31.39 31.19
CA ALA A 430 30.14 31.62 29.83
C ALA A 430 30.69 32.93 29.25
N PHE A 431 30.75 34.00 30.03
CA PHE A 431 31.34 35.27 29.59
C PHE A 431 32.88 35.25 29.57
N LEU A 432 33.53 34.51 30.46
CA LEU A 432 34.98 34.30 30.41
C LEU A 432 35.40 33.46 29.20
N SER A 433 34.68 32.36 28.94
CA SER A 433 34.95 31.41 27.85
C SER A 433 33.75 31.19 26.89
N PRO A 434 33.34 32.20 26.09
CA PRO A 434 32.14 32.15 25.26
C PRO A 434 32.09 31.00 24.25
N ARG A 435 33.25 30.52 23.78
CA ARG A 435 33.33 29.43 22.80
C ARG A 435 32.81 28.10 23.35
N ARG A 436 33.02 27.83 24.64
CA ARG A 436 32.54 26.61 25.30
C ARG A 436 31.03 26.65 25.57
N TRP A 437 30.48 27.84 25.70
CA TRP A 437 29.10 28.09 26.14
C TRP A 437 28.34 28.97 25.16
N ALA A 438 28.57 28.79 23.85
CA ALA A 438 28.11 29.74 22.84
C ALA A 438 26.59 29.97 22.87
N GLY A 439 25.81 28.91 23.10
CA GLY A 439 24.36 28.97 23.22
C GLY A 439 23.89 29.82 24.41
N LEU A 440 24.37 29.49 25.61
CA LEU A 440 24.06 30.21 26.86
C LEU A 440 24.55 31.66 26.82
N PHE A 441 25.76 31.89 26.30
CA PHE A 441 26.31 33.22 26.12
C PHE A 441 25.43 34.07 25.20
N VAL A 442 25.09 33.59 23.99
CA VAL A 442 24.23 34.36 23.07
C VAL A 442 22.85 34.60 23.68
N TRP A 443 22.25 33.60 24.33
CA TRP A 443 20.97 33.77 25.02
C TRP A 443 21.04 34.87 26.09
N ALA A 444 22.12 34.93 26.89
CA ALA A 444 22.30 35.95 27.93
C ALA A 444 22.40 37.39 27.39
N LEU A 445 22.74 37.57 26.11
CA LEU A 445 22.76 38.88 25.44
C LEU A 445 21.40 39.28 24.88
N GLU A 446 20.52 38.31 24.65
CA GLU A 446 19.19 38.52 24.08
C GLU A 446 18.15 38.89 25.14
N ILE A 447 18.39 38.53 26.39
CA ILE A 447 17.39 38.78 27.43
C ILE A 447 17.15 40.28 27.62
N GLY A 448 15.86 40.61 27.75
CA GLY A 448 15.40 41.96 28.04
C GLY A 448 15.59 42.32 29.52
N PRO A 449 15.47 43.62 29.87
CA PRO A 449 15.57 44.07 31.26
C PRO A 449 14.50 43.47 32.18
N ASP A 450 13.34 43.09 31.62
CA ASP A 450 12.23 42.50 32.36
C ASP A 450 12.38 40.99 32.63
N HIS A 451 13.43 40.35 32.09
CA HIS A 451 13.63 38.92 32.27
C HIS A 451 14.11 38.62 33.71
N PRO A 452 13.67 37.52 34.36
CA PRO A 452 14.08 37.19 35.73
C PRO A 452 15.60 37.08 35.96
N ALA A 453 16.34 36.76 34.89
CA ALA A 453 17.80 36.66 34.90
C ALA A 453 18.54 37.96 34.55
N ALA A 454 17.84 39.08 34.29
CA ALA A 454 18.44 40.32 33.81
C ALA A 454 19.47 40.90 34.81
N SER A 455 19.14 40.89 36.10
CA SER A 455 20.06 41.31 37.17
C SER A 455 21.31 40.41 37.26
N LEU A 456 21.19 39.15 36.88
CA LEU A 456 22.31 38.19 36.88
C LEU A 456 23.26 38.39 35.70
N VAL A 457 22.92 39.21 34.70
CA VAL A 457 23.80 39.49 33.54
C VAL A 457 24.20 40.95 33.43
N ALA A 458 23.48 41.88 34.06
CA ALA A 458 23.64 43.32 33.90
C ALA A 458 25.10 43.78 34.00
N ASP A 459 25.82 43.36 35.04
CA ASP A 459 27.22 43.76 35.28
C ASP A 459 28.22 43.25 34.22
N ARG A 460 27.79 42.32 33.35
CA ARG A 460 28.59 41.72 32.28
C ARG A 460 28.35 42.37 30.92
N LEU A 461 27.30 43.20 30.81
CA LEU A 461 26.91 43.90 29.59
C LEU A 461 27.54 45.29 29.58
N GLY A 462 28.56 45.49 28.76
CA GLY A 462 29.24 46.79 28.62
C GLY A 462 29.88 47.00 27.25
N GLY A 463 30.29 48.23 26.95
CA GLY A 463 30.85 48.62 25.64
C GLY A 463 31.95 47.69 25.07
N PRO A 464 32.95 47.24 25.87
CA PRO A 464 34.00 46.32 25.39
C PRO A 464 33.47 44.99 24.86
N LEU A 465 32.28 44.57 25.29
CA LEU A 465 31.65 43.34 24.82
C LEU A 465 31.30 43.42 23.32
N LEU A 466 30.90 44.59 22.82
CA LEU A 466 30.51 44.77 21.42
C LEU A 466 31.68 44.48 20.46
N VAL A 467 32.90 44.90 20.84
CA VAL A 467 34.12 44.60 20.07
C VAL A 467 34.40 43.09 20.08
N ARG A 468 34.30 42.46 21.25
CA ARG A 468 34.49 41.01 21.41
C ARG A 468 33.47 40.19 20.62
N LEU A 469 32.23 40.66 20.47
CA LEU A 469 31.19 39.97 19.72
C LEU A 469 31.51 39.86 18.23
N ILE A 470 32.15 40.87 17.65
CA ILE A 470 32.58 40.84 16.25
C ILE A 470 33.61 39.72 16.05
N GLU A 471 34.61 39.63 16.93
CA GLU A 471 35.62 38.57 16.90
C GLU A 471 35.04 37.17 17.12
N LEU A 472 34.03 37.05 18.00
CA LEU A 472 33.36 35.78 18.29
C LEU A 472 32.47 35.32 17.13
N ALA A 473 31.82 36.25 16.41
CA ALA A 473 30.95 35.92 15.26
C ALA A 473 31.68 35.23 14.11
N GLU A 474 33.00 35.46 13.99
CA GLU A 474 33.86 34.82 13.00
C GLU A 474 34.23 33.37 13.38
N ARG A 475 34.08 32.98 14.65
CA ARG A 475 34.44 31.64 15.13
C ARG A 475 33.43 30.59 14.70
N ARG A 476 33.90 29.34 14.53
CA ARG A 476 33.11 28.21 14.02
C ARG A 476 31.92 27.88 14.92
N GLU A 477 32.11 27.99 16.23
CA GLU A 477 31.11 27.69 17.26
C GLU A 477 29.90 28.63 17.21
N PHE A 478 30.09 29.85 16.67
CA PHE A 478 29.04 30.86 16.56
C PHE A 478 28.37 30.90 15.18
N VAL A 479 28.87 30.13 14.20
CA VAL A 479 28.25 30.01 12.87
C VAL A 479 26.74 29.74 12.94
N PRO A 480 26.22 28.77 13.71
CA PRO A 480 24.78 28.52 13.79
C PRO A 480 24.00 29.62 14.52
N LEU A 481 24.69 30.55 15.19
CA LEU A 481 24.12 31.61 16.02
C LEU A 481 24.24 33.01 15.36
N ARG A 482 24.83 33.11 14.15
CA ARG A 482 25.11 34.41 13.50
C ARG A 482 23.87 35.27 13.27
N ALA A 483 22.74 34.65 12.91
CA ALA A 483 21.49 35.39 12.71
C ALA A 483 21.04 36.09 14.01
N ARG A 484 21.18 35.39 15.14
CA ARG A 484 20.89 35.91 16.48
C ARG A 484 21.88 37.00 16.89
N LEU A 485 23.17 36.77 16.66
CA LEU A 485 24.22 37.79 16.89
C LEU A 485 24.00 39.07 16.07
N LYS A 486 23.52 38.95 14.83
CA LYS A 486 23.19 40.11 13.99
C LYS A 486 22.05 40.94 14.60
N GLU A 487 21.04 40.29 15.17
CA GLU A 487 19.95 40.98 15.86
C GLU A 487 20.44 41.66 17.13
N ILE A 488 21.29 40.99 17.92
CA ILE A 488 21.95 41.57 19.11
C ILE A 488 22.77 42.82 18.75
N LEU A 489 23.48 42.80 17.62
CA LEU A 489 24.29 43.91 17.11
C LEU A 489 23.47 44.96 16.33
N SER A 490 22.16 44.80 16.20
CA SER A 490 21.31 45.76 15.51
C SER A 490 21.04 47.01 16.37
N ALA A 491 20.59 48.09 15.72
CA ALA A 491 20.18 49.33 16.41
C ALA A 491 18.98 49.13 17.37
N ARG A 492 18.23 48.02 17.24
CA ARG A 492 17.13 47.66 18.13
C ARG A 492 17.54 46.62 19.18
N GLY A 493 18.74 46.07 19.07
CA GLY A 493 19.28 45.03 19.95
C GLY A 493 20.10 45.59 21.11
N LEU A 494 20.98 44.76 21.66
CA LEU A 494 21.90 45.13 22.74
C LEU A 494 22.83 46.29 22.34
N ALA A 495 23.32 46.32 21.10
CA ALA A 495 24.19 47.40 20.63
C ALA A 495 23.48 48.76 20.63
N GLY A 496 22.19 48.80 20.27
CA GLY A 496 21.38 50.02 20.39
C GLY A 496 21.24 50.50 21.82
N ARG A 497 20.97 49.58 22.76
CA ARG A 497 20.84 49.90 24.20
C ARG A 497 22.13 50.46 24.79
N LEU A 498 23.26 49.77 24.57
CA LEU A 498 24.57 50.14 25.13
C LEU A 498 25.19 51.42 24.53
N VAL A 499 24.66 51.92 23.40
CA VAL A 499 25.11 53.19 22.79
C VAL A 499 24.18 54.35 23.17
N GLN A 500 22.98 54.05 23.68
CA GLN A 500 22.02 55.04 24.18
C GLN A 500 22.21 55.33 25.68
N ASP A 501 22.65 54.33 26.43
CA ASP A 501 23.17 54.45 27.81
C ASP A 501 24.59 55.01 27.82
#